data_AF-A0A9D3MN30-F1
#
_entry.id   AF-A0A9D3MN30-F1
#
_cell.length_a   1.000
_cell.length_b   1.000
_cell.length_c   1.000
_cell.angle_alpha   90.00
_cell.angle_beta   90.00
_cell.angle_gamma   90.00
#
_symmetry.space_group_name_H-M   'P 1'
#
loop_
_entity.id
_entity.type
_entity.pdbx_description
1 polymer ?
#
loop_
_entity_poly.entity_id
_entity_poly.type
_entity_poly.pdbx_seq_one_letter_code
_entity_poly.pdbx_strand_id
1 'polypeptide(L)'
;MTIRLFAPKPPTPAPSVVIKGGPLQNPYRLKQFHFHWGGKGCQGSEHTVDGKTYASELHLVHWNAAKYKSFGEAAAAPTASLSLVSF
;
A
#
# COMPACT_ATOMS: atom_id res chain seq x y z
N MET A 1 -16.53 1.45 3.28
CA MET A 1 -16.02 2.43 4.29
C MET A 1 -14.51 2.29 4.34
N THR A 2 -13.77 3.38 4.60
CA THR A 2 -12.30 3.36 4.56
C THR A 2 -11.69 4.12 5.74
N ILE A 3 -10.69 3.54 6.41
CA ILE A 3 -9.85 4.23 7.40
C ILE A 3 -8.41 4.24 6.91
N ARG A 4 -7.78 5.41 6.88
CA ARG A 4 -6.38 5.58 6.44
C ARG A 4 -5.48 5.89 7.61
N LEU A 5 -4.40 5.12 7.74
CA LEU A 5 -3.35 5.30 8.72
C LEU A 5 -2.02 5.54 8.00
N PHE A 6 -1.36 6.65 8.32
CA PHE A 6 -0.08 6.99 7.73
C PHE A 6 1.05 6.35 8.53
N ALA A 7 2.04 5.76 7.85
CA ALA A 7 3.26 5.34 8.52
C ALA A 7 3.95 6.58 9.12
N PRO A 8 4.36 6.55 10.40
CA PRO A 8 5.04 7.68 11.01
C PRO A 8 6.32 7.99 10.23
N LYS A 9 6.62 9.28 10.03
CA LYS A 9 7.91 9.68 9.47
C LYS A 9 8.98 9.26 10.48
N PRO A 10 9.91 8.35 10.14
CA PRO A 10 10.92 7.94 11.10
C PRO A 10 11.78 9.15 11.50
N PRO A 11 12.07 9.34 12.79
CA PRO A 11 13.17 10.20 13.20
C PRO A 11 14.49 9.62 12.66
N THR A 12 15.37 10.46 12.13
CA THR A 12 16.67 10.04 11.59
C THR A 12 17.55 9.37 12.65
N PRO A 13 18.29 8.27 12.35
CA PRO A 13 18.21 7.34 11.22
C PRO A 13 17.57 6.01 11.66
N ALA A 14 16.27 6.00 11.99
CA ALA A 14 15.56 4.75 12.22
C ALA A 14 15.36 3.99 10.89
N PRO A 15 15.42 2.64 10.90
CA PRO A 15 15.22 1.83 9.71
C PRO A 15 13.81 2.05 9.16
N SER A 16 13.70 2.33 7.86
CA SER A 16 12.40 2.46 7.19
C SER A 16 11.79 1.09 6.89
N VAL A 17 10.49 0.93 7.14
CA VAL A 17 9.73 -0.26 6.74
C VAL A 17 9.68 -0.32 5.21
N VAL A 18 10.22 -1.40 4.64
CA VAL A 18 10.33 -1.59 3.18
C VAL A 18 9.89 -2.99 2.78
N ILE A 19 9.35 -3.10 1.57
CA ILE A 19 9.09 -4.37 0.88
C ILE A 19 10.11 -4.56 -0.26
N LYS A 20 10.51 -5.81 -0.51
CA LYS A 20 11.50 -6.22 -1.53
C LYS A 20 11.08 -7.56 -2.14
N GLY A 21 11.59 -7.87 -3.34
CA GLY A 21 11.36 -9.16 -4.02
C GLY A 21 10.07 -9.21 -4.84
N GLY A 22 9.69 -10.42 -5.28
CA GLY A 22 8.57 -10.61 -6.19
C GLY A 22 8.79 -9.84 -7.52
N PRO A 23 7.79 -9.11 -8.03
CA PRO A 23 7.94 -8.31 -9.26
C PRO A 23 8.69 -6.98 -9.04
N LEU A 24 9.13 -6.66 -7.82
CA LEU A 24 9.74 -5.37 -7.51
C LEU A 24 11.24 -5.38 -7.77
N GLN A 25 11.71 -4.47 -8.63
CA GLN A 25 13.14 -4.31 -8.96
C GLN A 25 13.94 -3.56 -7.89
N ASN A 26 13.25 -2.76 -7.06
CA ASN A 26 13.85 -1.92 -6.02
C ASN A 26 13.10 -2.10 -4.69
N PRO A 27 13.68 -1.67 -3.55
CA PRO A 27 12.94 -1.57 -2.29
C PRO A 27 11.89 -0.46 -2.31
N TYR A 28 10.66 -0.76 -1.87
CA TYR A 28 9.57 0.22 -1.78
C TYR A 28 9.29 0.53 -0.32
N ARG A 29 9.25 1.81 0.04
CA ARG A 29 9.04 2.28 1.42
C ARG A 29 7.55 2.39 1.71
N LEU A 30 7.10 1.85 2.84
CA LEU A 30 5.72 1.97 3.30
C LEU A 30 5.39 3.45 3.57
N LYS A 31 4.27 3.93 3.01
CA LYS A 31 3.77 5.29 3.21
C LYS A 31 2.51 5.32 4.07
N GLN A 32 1.57 4.45 3.77
CA GLN A 32 0.29 4.36 4.49
C GLN A 32 -0.22 2.92 4.41
N PHE A 33 -1.19 2.63 5.27
CA PHE A 33 -2.07 1.51 5.08
C PHE A 33 -3.52 1.93 5.32
N HIS A 34 -4.45 1.21 4.73
CA HIS A 34 -5.86 1.46 4.93
C HIS A 34 -6.69 0.20 4.75
N PHE A 35 -7.83 0.18 5.39
CA PHE A 35 -8.80 -0.91 5.26
C PHE A 35 -9.99 -0.41 4.46
N HIS A 36 -10.53 -1.27 3.61
CA HIS A 36 -11.86 -1.15 3.02
C HIS A 36 -12.76 -2.18 3.65
N TRP A 37 -13.97 -1.81 4.07
CA TRP A 37 -14.95 -2.75 4.59
C TRP A 37 -16.38 -2.38 4.21
N GLY A 38 -17.26 -3.37 4.27
CA GLY A 38 -18.67 -3.28 3.93
C GLY A 38 -19.57 -2.94 5.11
N GLY A 39 -20.82 -2.61 4.84
CA GLY A 39 -21.82 -2.35 5.90
C GLY A 39 -22.32 -3.62 6.59
N LYS A 40 -22.37 -4.76 5.90
CA LYS A 40 -22.83 -6.05 6.43
C LYS A 40 -22.13 -7.21 5.71
N GLY A 41 -21.87 -8.30 6.45
CA GLY A 41 -21.39 -9.56 5.89
C GLY A 41 -20.06 -9.45 5.13
N CYS A 42 -19.95 -10.21 4.04
CA CYS A 42 -18.72 -10.33 3.25
C CYS A 42 -18.64 -9.35 2.07
N GLN A 43 -19.24 -8.16 2.15
CA GLN A 43 -19.30 -7.19 1.05
C GLN A 43 -18.35 -6.00 1.27
N GLY A 44 -17.09 -6.27 1.62
CA GLY A 44 -16.13 -5.22 1.99
C GLY A 44 -14.81 -5.19 1.24
N SER A 45 -14.37 -6.32 0.68
CA SER A 45 -13.19 -6.33 -0.19
C SER A 45 -13.48 -5.70 -1.55
N GLU A 46 -12.48 -5.03 -2.12
CA GLU A 46 -12.52 -4.48 -3.48
C GLU A 46 -12.19 -5.59 -4.50
N HIS A 47 -11.21 -6.45 -4.20
CA HIS A 47 -10.88 -7.62 -4.98
C HIS A 47 -11.79 -8.81 -4.62
N THR A 48 -11.89 -9.76 -5.55
CA THR A 48 -12.62 -11.02 -5.37
C THR A 48 -11.71 -12.21 -5.66
N VAL A 49 -12.00 -13.33 -5.02
CA VAL A 49 -11.36 -14.63 -5.32
C VAL A 49 -12.46 -15.59 -5.74
N ASP A 50 -12.38 -16.10 -6.97
CA ASP A 50 -13.41 -16.95 -7.59
C ASP A 50 -14.82 -16.34 -7.49
N GLY A 51 -14.91 -15.01 -7.69
CA GLY A 51 -16.16 -14.25 -7.60
C GLY A 51 -16.69 -14.01 -6.19
N LYS A 52 -15.97 -14.43 -5.14
CA LYS A 52 -16.34 -14.18 -3.74
C LYS A 52 -15.66 -12.93 -3.21
N THR A 53 -16.44 -12.08 -2.56
CA THR A 53 -15.98 -10.93 -1.77
C THR A 53 -15.75 -11.34 -0.31
N TYR A 54 -14.92 -10.58 0.40
CA TYR A 54 -14.61 -10.76 1.82
C TYR A 54 -15.09 -9.57 2.65
N ALA A 55 -15.11 -9.72 3.98
CA ALA A 55 -15.64 -8.71 4.89
C ALA A 55 -14.86 -7.39 4.87
N SER A 56 -13.56 -7.45 4.56
CA SER A 56 -12.65 -6.32 4.54
C SER A 56 -11.48 -6.61 3.62
N GLU A 57 -10.77 -5.57 3.19
CA GLU A 57 -9.52 -5.64 2.44
C GLU A 57 -8.50 -4.64 2.98
N LEU A 58 -7.26 -5.09 3.21
CA LEU A 58 -6.16 -4.24 3.71
C LEU A 58 -5.22 -3.86 2.56
N HIS A 59 -5.06 -2.56 2.33
CA HIS A 59 -4.08 -2.00 1.39
C HIS A 59 -2.85 -1.47 2.13
N LEU A 60 -1.67 -2.01 1.83
CA LEU A 60 -0.38 -1.45 2.21
C LEU A 60 0.23 -0.70 1.01
N VAL A 61 0.32 0.63 1.10
CA VAL A 61 0.80 1.48 0.02
C VAL A 61 2.26 1.83 0.21
N HIS A 62 3.07 1.48 -0.79
CA HIS A 62 4.50 1.76 -0.79
C HIS A 62 4.89 2.54 -2.05
N TRP A 63 6.08 3.16 -2.00
CA TRP A 63 6.62 3.94 -3.10
C TRP A 63 8.12 3.68 -3.28
N ASN A 64 8.61 3.84 -4.51
CA ASN A 64 10.00 3.60 -4.87
C ASN A 64 10.90 4.74 -4.37
N ALA A 65 11.33 4.63 -3.11
CA ALA A 65 12.23 5.59 -2.47
C ALA A 65 13.69 5.50 -2.98
N ALA A 66 14.01 4.50 -3.81
CA ALA A 66 15.31 4.43 -4.47
C ALA A 66 15.35 5.32 -5.73
N LYS A 67 14.20 5.50 -6.41
CA LYS A 67 14.09 6.27 -7.65
C LYS A 67 13.59 7.70 -7.46
N TYR A 68 12.73 7.93 -6.46
CA TYR A 68 12.08 9.21 -6.24
C TYR A 68 12.45 9.79 -4.88
N LYS A 69 12.40 11.13 -4.74
CA LYS A 69 12.73 11.83 -3.49
C LYS A 69 11.52 11.93 -2.56
N SER A 70 10.32 11.83 -3.11
CA SER A 70 9.08 11.91 -2.34
C SER A 70 7.99 10.98 -2.88
N PHE A 71 7.02 10.67 -2.01
CA PHE A 71 5.83 9.95 -2.42
C PHE A 71 5.04 10.69 -3.52
N GLY A 72 4.93 12.01 -3.45
CA GLY A 72 4.19 12.80 -4.44
C GLY A 72 4.82 12.72 -5.83
N GLU A 73 6.16 12.78 -5.89
CA GLU A 73 6.91 12.60 -7.13
C GLU A 73 6.71 11.18 -7.70
N ALA A 74 6.78 10.16 -6.85
CA ALA A 74 6.49 8.79 -7.26
C ALA A 74 5.05 8.66 -7.78
N ALA A 75 4.06 9.21 -7.08
CA ALA A 75 2.65 9.12 -7.46
C ALA A 75 2.32 9.82 -8.80
N ALA A 76 3.11 10.84 -9.19
CA ALA A 76 2.95 11.52 -10.46
C ALA A 76 3.64 10.81 -11.65
N ALA A 77 4.42 9.75 -11.40
CA ALA A 77 5.19 9.08 -12.44
C ALA A 77 4.35 8.05 -13.25
N PRO A 78 4.70 7.79 -14.52
CA PRO A 78 3.80 7.07 -15.43
C PRO A 78 3.60 5.57 -15.12
N THR A 79 4.56 4.88 -14.49
CA THR A 79 4.45 3.44 -14.14
C THR A 79 5.49 3.02 -13.08
N ALA A 80 5.19 1.93 -12.35
CA ALA A 80 6.06 1.23 -11.39
C ALA A 80 6.66 2.09 -10.27
N SER A 81 6.08 3.23 -9.96
CA SER A 81 6.54 4.14 -8.91
C SER A 81 5.90 3.85 -7.55
N LEU A 82 4.74 3.18 -7.55
CA LEU A 82 3.99 2.75 -6.38
C LEU A 82 3.82 1.22 -6.39
N SER A 83 3.72 0.63 -5.21
CA SER A 83 3.29 -0.75 -5.05
C SER A 83 2.21 -0.85 -3.98
N LEU A 84 1.18 -1.65 -4.26
CA LEU A 84 0.06 -1.91 -3.38
C LEU A 84 0.05 -3.40 -3.05
N VAL A 85 0.17 -3.74 -1.78
CA VAL A 85 -0.07 -5.11 -1.30
C VAL A 85 -1.48 -5.12 -0.75
N SER A 86 -2.31 -6.01 -1.28
CA SER A 86 -3.70 -6.18 -0.86
C SER A 86 -3.92 -7.56 -0.22
N PHE A 87 -4.73 -7.61 0.83
CA PHE A 87 -5.14 -8.81 1.56
C PHE A 87 -6.65 -8.85 1.71
#